data_AF-A0A3M1UMN4-F1
#
_entry.id   AF-A0A3M1UMN4-F1
#
_cell.length_a   1.000
_cell.length_b   1.000
_cell.length_c   1.000
_cell.angle_alpha   90.00
_cell.angle_beta   90.00
_cell.angle_gamma   90.00
#
_symmetry.space_group_name_H-M   'P 1'
#
loop_
_entity.id
_entity.type
_entity.pdbx_description
1 polymer ?
#
loop_
_entity_poly.entity_id
_entity_poly.type
_entity_poly.pdbx_seq_one_letter_code
_entity_poly.pdbx_strand_id
1 'polypeptide(L)'
;MEIFFTGGKVGEMFASLAFASAMVAMVSLFFAEKSHGLEKRSWERLGLGSFVLHALSIFGVAGTIFYLIYTRQYQYHYVWDHASNELPVHYIISCFWEGQEGSFLLWCFWHSVLGLVFMFNRSEWRNLVLAILASIELILSSMILGVYVSATWVYGIYLLLGLIPFVYFLYQYVKKRDRLPLYGNFHLFSVVLSAGSLLLLFRGQSGFLSQWSLNHLFSSFSSLAFGLFVLLTLLYAGYYLYYLYESGKRTEAYPFGDLLAGLAVLALAAVGFAFETEVWKIGSSPFILLKSVFANNPIYETQPDFVPSNGSGLNPLLQNYWMVIHPPTIFLGFAATAIPFGYVMAGLIKGKYTQWIKPALPWTTFSIMIIGVGLIMGGYWAYETLNFGGYWNWDPVENSSLVPWLCGVAALHAMLIYQRKKPTST
;
A
#
# COMPACT_ATOMS: atom_id res chain seq x y z
N MET A 1 -5.95 34.93 -18.46
CA MET A 1 -4.65 34.41 -17.96
C MET A 1 -4.77 33.79 -16.56
N GLU A 2 -5.70 34.22 -15.68
CA GLU A 2 -5.89 33.63 -14.34
C GLU A 2 -6.67 32.30 -14.27
N ILE A 3 -7.55 32.00 -15.23
CA ILE A 3 -8.42 30.81 -15.17
C ILE A 3 -7.61 29.50 -15.26
N PHE A 4 -6.51 29.49 -16.02
CA PHE A 4 -5.66 28.30 -16.21
C PHE A 4 -4.90 27.86 -14.95
N PHE A 5 -4.64 28.77 -14.01
CA PHE A 5 -3.97 28.47 -12.74
C PHE A 5 -4.90 27.84 -11.69
N THR A 6 -6.21 27.88 -11.90
CA THR A 6 -7.19 27.45 -10.90
C THR A 6 -7.46 25.95 -10.92
N GLY A 7 -7.46 25.28 -12.09
CA GLY A 7 -7.81 23.86 -12.20
C GLY A 7 -6.91 22.95 -11.35
N GLY A 8 -5.59 23.06 -11.51
CA GLY A 8 -4.63 22.29 -10.71
C GLY A 8 -4.70 22.59 -9.21
N LYS A 9 -4.87 23.86 -8.83
CA LYS A 9 -5.03 24.25 -7.41
C LYS A 9 -6.30 23.67 -6.78
N VAL A 10 -7.40 23.60 -7.55
CA VAL A 10 -8.63 22.93 -7.12
C VAL A 10 -8.38 21.42 -6.93
N GLY A 11 -7.65 20.80 -7.85
CA GLY A 11 -7.22 19.40 -7.73
C GLY A 11 -6.37 19.15 -6.48
N GLU A 12 -5.37 19.98 -6.22
CA GLU A 12 -4.50 19.92 -5.03
C GLU A 12 -5.28 20.14 -3.73
N MET A 13 -6.24 21.07 -3.73
CA MET A 13 -7.15 21.29 -2.60
C MET A 13 -7.95 20.01 -2.30
N PHE A 14 -8.52 19.37 -3.33
CA PHE A 14 -9.24 18.11 -3.17
C PHE A 14 -8.31 16.98 -2.69
N ALA A 15 -7.08 16.86 -3.20
CA ALA A 15 -6.12 15.87 -2.74
C ALA A 15 -5.75 16.06 -1.25
N SER A 16 -5.55 17.31 -0.84
CA SER A 16 -5.25 17.67 0.56
C SER A 16 -6.44 17.38 1.48
N LEU A 17 -7.65 17.71 1.01
CA LEU A 17 -8.88 17.42 1.73
C LEU A 17 -9.12 15.92 1.86
N ALA A 18 -8.85 15.13 0.81
CA ALA A 18 -8.94 13.68 0.84
C ALA A 18 -8.01 13.09 1.90
N PHE A 19 -6.75 13.51 1.95
CA PHE A 19 -5.79 13.04 2.97
C PHE A 19 -6.24 13.40 4.40
N ALA A 20 -6.57 14.67 4.64
CA ALA A 20 -6.97 15.13 5.96
C ALA A 20 -8.26 14.44 6.45
N SER A 21 -9.26 14.31 5.57
CA SER A 21 -10.53 13.67 5.91
C SER A 21 -10.40 12.16 6.08
N ALA A 22 -9.52 11.46 5.34
CA ALA A 22 -9.18 10.06 5.59
C ALA A 22 -8.60 9.85 7.00
N MET A 23 -7.68 10.72 7.42
CA MET A 23 -7.09 10.66 8.76
C MET A 23 -8.16 10.85 9.85
N VAL A 24 -9.01 11.86 9.71
CA VAL A 24 -10.11 12.10 10.66
C VAL A 24 -11.09 10.94 10.67
N ALA A 25 -11.43 10.37 9.51
CA ALA A 25 -12.30 9.20 9.40
C ALA A 25 -11.72 7.99 10.12
N MET A 26 -10.45 7.65 9.86
CA MET A 26 -9.73 6.54 10.48
C MET A 26 -9.75 6.66 12.01
N VAL A 27 -9.30 7.81 12.54
CA VAL A 27 -9.22 8.05 13.99
C VAL A 27 -10.60 8.02 14.62
N SER A 28 -11.56 8.75 14.06
CA SER A 28 -12.90 8.88 14.65
C SER A 28 -13.66 7.55 14.64
N LEU A 29 -13.57 6.77 13.57
CA LEU A 29 -14.23 5.45 13.49
C LEU A 29 -13.58 4.42 14.43
N PHE A 30 -12.27 4.51 14.66
CA PHE A 30 -11.59 3.68 15.65
C PHE A 30 -12.01 4.05 17.09
N PHE A 31 -12.10 5.34 17.42
CA PHE A 31 -12.60 5.79 18.73
C PHE A 31 -14.08 5.48 18.93
N ALA A 32 -14.90 5.60 17.87
CA ALA A 32 -16.30 5.20 17.90
C ALA A 32 -16.51 3.73 18.32
N GLU A 33 -15.57 2.85 18.01
CA GLU A 33 -15.61 1.45 18.46
C GLU A 33 -15.34 1.32 19.96
N LYS A 34 -14.48 2.17 20.53
CA LYS A 34 -14.09 2.14 21.94
C LYS A 34 -15.05 2.88 22.88
N SER A 35 -15.83 3.83 22.34
CA SER A 35 -16.75 4.66 23.13
C SER A 35 -18.16 4.05 23.24
N HIS A 36 -18.98 4.59 24.14
CA HIS A 36 -20.36 4.17 24.39
C HIS A 36 -21.35 5.34 24.36
N GLY A 37 -22.66 5.03 24.27
CA GLY A 37 -23.74 6.02 24.40
C GLY A 37 -23.66 7.19 23.41
N LEU A 38 -23.78 8.41 23.94
CA LEU A 38 -23.74 9.64 23.14
C LEU A 38 -22.38 9.91 22.52
N GLU A 39 -21.29 9.59 23.22
CA GLU A 39 -19.92 9.79 22.75
C GLU A 39 -19.64 8.95 21.50
N LYS A 40 -20.02 7.66 21.54
CA LYS A 40 -19.97 6.79 20.36
C LYS A 40 -20.69 7.42 19.17
N ARG A 41 -21.91 7.91 19.36
CA ARG A 41 -22.72 8.50 18.29
C ARG A 41 -22.10 9.78 17.72
N SER A 42 -21.31 10.51 18.50
CA SER A 42 -20.56 11.69 18.03
C SER A 42 -19.35 11.28 17.19
N TRP A 43 -18.54 10.33 17.67
CA TRP A 43 -17.41 9.79 16.92
C TRP A 43 -17.84 9.10 15.62
N GLU A 44 -18.95 8.34 15.64
CA GLU A 44 -19.52 7.75 14.42
C GLU A 44 -19.95 8.81 13.42
N ARG A 45 -20.63 9.87 13.86
CA ARG A 45 -21.06 10.95 12.96
C ARG A 45 -19.87 11.68 12.34
N LEU A 46 -18.86 12.01 13.14
CA LEU A 46 -17.65 12.64 12.65
C LEU A 46 -16.90 11.73 11.68
N GLY A 47 -16.70 10.46 12.05
CA GLY A 47 -15.96 9.49 11.24
C GLY A 47 -16.63 9.17 9.92
N LEU A 48 -17.95 8.93 9.93
CA LEU A 48 -18.72 8.67 8.71
C LEU A 48 -18.82 9.92 7.83
N GLY A 49 -19.03 11.10 8.43
CA GLY A 49 -19.04 12.38 7.71
C GLY A 49 -17.69 12.66 7.02
N SER A 50 -16.59 12.43 7.73
CA SER A 50 -15.23 12.56 7.17
C SER A 50 -14.94 11.53 6.09
N PHE A 51 -15.45 10.30 6.20
CA PHE A 51 -15.31 9.30 5.13
C PHE A 51 -16.06 9.72 3.86
N VAL A 52 -17.27 10.29 4.00
CA VAL A 52 -18.01 10.85 2.85
C VAL A 52 -17.26 12.03 2.25
N LEU A 53 -16.73 12.93 3.08
CA LEU A 53 -15.92 14.07 2.61
C LEU A 53 -14.68 13.59 1.85
N HIS A 54 -14.01 12.55 2.34
CA HIS A 54 -12.90 11.90 1.66
C HIS A 54 -13.32 11.39 0.27
N ALA A 55 -14.38 10.60 0.19
CA ALA A 55 -14.86 10.05 -1.08
C ALA A 55 -15.23 11.15 -2.08
N LEU A 56 -15.95 12.19 -1.64
CA LEU A 56 -16.28 13.35 -2.48
C LEU A 56 -15.02 14.09 -2.94
N SER A 57 -13.99 14.17 -2.11
CA SER A 57 -12.71 14.79 -2.45
C SER A 57 -11.96 13.96 -3.50
N ILE A 58 -11.91 12.63 -3.36
CA ILE A 58 -11.34 11.73 -4.37
C ILE A 58 -12.08 11.87 -5.70
N PHE A 59 -13.42 11.95 -5.69
CA PHE A 59 -14.20 12.22 -6.91
C PHE A 59 -13.90 13.61 -7.49
N GLY A 60 -13.62 14.61 -6.64
CA GLY A 60 -13.16 15.94 -7.05
C GLY A 60 -11.77 15.91 -7.71
N VAL A 61 -10.82 15.16 -7.15
CA VAL A 61 -9.50 14.93 -7.77
C VAL A 61 -9.68 14.28 -9.15
N ALA A 62 -10.47 13.20 -9.22
CA ALA A 62 -10.74 12.48 -10.46
C ALA A 62 -11.42 13.36 -11.52
N GLY A 63 -12.47 14.09 -11.15
CA GLY A 63 -13.16 15.01 -12.04
C GLY A 63 -12.24 16.14 -12.53
N THR A 64 -11.35 16.64 -11.68
CA THR A 64 -10.39 17.67 -12.06
C THR A 64 -9.40 17.16 -13.08
N ILE A 65 -8.77 15.99 -12.86
CA ILE A 65 -7.79 15.46 -13.81
C ILE A 65 -8.46 15.08 -15.15
N PHE A 66 -9.68 14.52 -15.12
CA PHE A 66 -10.47 14.29 -16.34
C PHE A 66 -10.74 15.57 -17.11
N TYR A 67 -11.13 16.64 -16.42
CA TYR A 67 -11.35 17.93 -17.03
C TYR A 67 -10.07 18.48 -17.69
N LEU A 68 -8.92 18.37 -17.01
CA LEU A 68 -7.63 18.83 -17.53
C LEU A 68 -7.17 18.03 -18.76
N ILE A 69 -7.38 16.71 -18.76
CA ILE A 69 -7.09 15.84 -19.91
C ILE A 69 -8.04 16.16 -21.08
N TYR A 70 -9.34 16.29 -20.81
CA TYR A 70 -10.34 16.59 -21.83
C TYR A 70 -10.08 17.94 -22.52
N THR A 71 -9.70 18.96 -21.74
CA THR A 71 -9.39 20.31 -22.23
C THR A 71 -7.94 20.49 -22.69
N ARG A 72 -7.16 19.40 -22.79
CA ARG A 72 -5.79 19.37 -23.33
C ARG A 72 -4.85 20.38 -22.65
N GLN A 73 -4.89 20.43 -21.32
CA GLN A 73 -4.09 21.35 -20.52
C GLN A 73 -2.65 20.85 -20.36
N TYR A 74 -1.86 20.93 -21.43
CA TYR A 74 -0.48 20.42 -21.50
C TYR A 74 0.53 21.16 -20.61
N GLN A 75 0.11 22.21 -19.89
CA GLN A 75 0.94 22.80 -18.84
C GLN A 75 1.08 21.89 -17.61
N TYR A 76 0.23 20.87 -17.46
CA TYR A 76 0.33 19.85 -16.41
C TYR A 76 1.12 18.65 -16.92
N HIS A 77 2.12 18.20 -16.15
CA HIS A 77 3.00 17.11 -16.55
C HIS A 77 2.22 15.84 -16.90
N TYR A 78 1.28 15.45 -16.03
CA TYR A 78 0.46 14.26 -16.24
C TYR A 78 -0.35 14.30 -17.55
N VAL A 79 -0.95 15.46 -17.86
CA VAL A 79 -1.74 15.62 -19.09
C VAL A 79 -0.84 15.59 -20.33
N TRP A 80 0.32 16.23 -20.26
CA TRP A 80 1.30 16.22 -21.34
C TRP A 80 1.86 14.83 -21.60
N ASP A 81 2.13 14.05 -20.56
CA ASP A 81 2.75 12.72 -20.71
C ASP A 81 1.78 11.66 -21.25
N HIS A 82 0.48 11.78 -20.94
CA HIS A 82 -0.51 10.72 -21.21
C HIS A 82 -1.56 11.04 -22.28
N ALA A 83 -1.63 12.29 -22.76
CA ALA A 83 -2.64 12.70 -23.74
C ALA A 83 -2.02 13.44 -24.93
N SER A 84 -2.72 13.41 -26.07
CA SER A 84 -2.36 14.13 -27.28
C SER A 84 -3.60 14.66 -28.02
N ASN A 85 -3.38 15.52 -29.01
CA ASN A 85 -4.43 16.10 -29.84
C ASN A 85 -5.08 15.04 -30.74
N GLU A 86 -4.31 14.03 -31.15
CA GLU A 86 -4.75 12.95 -32.02
C GLU A 86 -5.48 11.85 -31.26
N LEU A 87 -5.42 11.84 -29.92
CA LEU A 87 -6.01 10.80 -29.10
C LEU A 87 -7.55 10.80 -29.21
N PRO A 88 -8.17 9.69 -29.66
CA PRO A 88 -9.61 9.56 -29.66
C PRO A 88 -10.23 9.73 -28.27
N VAL A 89 -11.36 10.43 -28.20
CA VAL A 89 -12.01 10.82 -26.93
C VAL A 89 -12.33 9.62 -26.02
N HIS A 90 -12.65 8.45 -26.58
CA HIS A 90 -12.96 7.26 -25.79
C HIS A 90 -11.74 6.67 -25.05
N TYR A 91 -10.51 7.02 -25.44
CA TYR A 91 -9.28 6.62 -24.74
C TYR A 91 -8.84 7.62 -23.66
N ILE A 92 -9.53 8.76 -23.51
CA ILE A 92 -9.30 9.69 -22.38
C ILE A 92 -9.48 8.97 -21.04
N ILE A 93 -10.39 7.98 -21.00
CA ILE A 93 -10.60 7.16 -19.81
C ILE A 93 -9.33 6.35 -19.50
N SER A 94 -8.65 5.80 -20.51
CA SER A 94 -7.37 5.08 -20.32
C SER A 94 -6.24 5.97 -19.80
N CYS A 95 -6.20 7.24 -20.21
CA CYS A 95 -5.22 8.20 -19.67
C CYS A 95 -5.35 8.41 -18.16
N PHE A 96 -6.52 8.12 -17.57
CA PHE A 96 -6.77 8.33 -16.14
C PHE A 96 -6.00 7.36 -15.24
N TRP A 97 -5.66 6.16 -15.72
CA TRP A 97 -4.99 5.13 -14.91
C TRP A 97 -3.67 4.64 -15.52
N GLU A 98 -3.26 5.14 -16.69
CA GLU A 98 -1.98 4.80 -17.31
C GLU A 98 -0.80 5.14 -16.38
N GLY A 99 -0.74 6.38 -15.91
CA GLY A 99 0.33 6.84 -15.03
C GLY A 99 0.19 6.31 -13.60
N GLN A 100 1.30 6.33 -12.86
CA GLN A 100 1.35 5.88 -11.46
C GLN A 100 0.33 6.63 -10.58
N GLU A 101 0.25 7.96 -10.73
CA GLU A 101 -0.68 8.81 -10.00
C GLU A 101 -2.14 8.42 -10.30
N GLY A 102 -2.41 8.14 -11.57
CA GLY A 102 -3.71 7.69 -12.05
C GLY A 102 -4.12 6.34 -11.50
N SER A 103 -3.19 5.38 -11.51
CA SER A 103 -3.39 4.07 -10.89
C SER A 103 -3.73 4.18 -9.40
N PHE A 104 -2.98 4.97 -8.62
CA PHE A 104 -3.32 5.21 -7.21
C PHE A 104 -4.68 5.87 -7.03
N LEU A 105 -5.02 6.83 -7.89
CA LEU A 105 -6.33 7.47 -7.86
C LEU A 105 -7.47 6.50 -8.20
N LEU A 106 -7.26 5.54 -9.11
CA LEU A 106 -8.23 4.49 -9.41
C LEU A 106 -8.46 3.55 -8.21
N TRP A 107 -7.42 3.23 -7.44
CA TRP A 107 -7.57 2.51 -6.16
C TRP A 107 -8.42 3.29 -5.16
N CYS A 108 -8.06 4.56 -4.92
CA CYS A 108 -8.80 5.43 -4.01
C CYS A 108 -10.27 5.57 -4.43
N PHE A 109 -10.50 5.69 -5.74
CA PHE A 109 -11.85 5.79 -6.32
C PHE A 109 -12.68 4.57 -5.96
N TRP A 110 -12.18 3.36 -6.21
CA TRP A 110 -12.94 2.14 -5.93
C TRP A 110 -13.12 1.89 -4.43
N HIS A 111 -12.11 2.11 -3.59
CA HIS A 111 -12.29 2.03 -2.14
C HIS A 111 -13.28 3.07 -1.61
N SER A 112 -13.30 4.28 -2.19
CA SER A 112 -14.30 5.31 -1.86
C SER A 112 -15.71 4.84 -2.22
N VAL A 113 -15.92 4.31 -3.43
CA VAL A 113 -17.23 3.74 -3.84
C VAL A 113 -17.64 2.59 -2.94
N LEU A 114 -16.76 1.61 -2.73
CA LEU A 114 -17.02 0.43 -1.92
C LEU A 114 -17.26 0.78 -0.45
N GLY A 115 -16.50 1.74 0.09
CA GLY A 115 -16.66 2.27 1.44
C GLY A 115 -18.00 2.98 1.61
N LEU A 116 -18.41 3.83 0.67
CA LEU A 116 -19.73 4.47 0.67
C LEU A 116 -20.87 3.44 0.64
N VAL A 117 -20.74 2.37 -0.16
CA VAL A 117 -21.69 1.25 -0.15
C VAL A 117 -21.67 0.53 1.20
N PHE A 118 -20.49 0.27 1.74
CA PHE A 118 -20.31 -0.45 3.01
C PHE A 118 -20.81 0.35 4.22
N MET A 119 -20.91 1.67 4.15
CA MET A 119 -21.49 2.50 5.22
C MET A 119 -22.94 2.14 5.57
N PHE A 120 -23.70 1.59 4.62
CA PHE A 120 -25.06 1.12 4.86
C PHE A 120 -25.12 -0.21 5.63
N ASN A 121 -23.98 -0.89 5.81
CA ASN A 121 -23.88 -2.11 6.58
C ASN A 121 -24.25 -1.87 8.05
N ARG A 122 -25.29 -2.54 8.56
CA ARG A 122 -25.77 -2.37 9.94
C ARG A 122 -25.05 -3.28 10.95
N SER A 123 -24.00 -3.97 10.51
CA SER A 123 -23.26 -4.89 11.36
C SER A 123 -22.38 -4.16 12.39
N GLU A 124 -22.11 -4.83 13.50
CA GLU A 124 -21.18 -4.37 14.54
C GLU A 124 -19.74 -4.17 14.04
N TRP A 125 -19.38 -4.72 12.88
CA TRP A 125 -18.04 -4.58 12.29
C TRP A 125 -17.85 -3.26 11.55
N ARG A 126 -18.94 -2.53 11.27
CA ARG A 126 -18.94 -1.40 10.33
C ARG A 126 -17.82 -0.41 10.61
N ASN A 127 -17.73 0.07 11.86
CA ASN A 127 -16.82 1.16 12.21
C ASN A 127 -15.35 0.73 12.05
N LEU A 128 -14.97 -0.45 12.55
CA LEU A 128 -13.60 -0.94 12.38
C LEU A 128 -13.24 -1.21 10.92
N VAL A 129 -14.12 -1.85 10.15
CA VAL A 129 -13.86 -2.12 8.73
C VAL A 129 -13.67 -0.81 7.96
N LEU A 130 -14.54 0.19 8.18
CA LEU A 130 -14.38 1.51 7.58
C LEU A 130 -13.14 2.26 8.10
N ALA A 131 -12.75 2.09 9.36
CA ALA A 131 -11.51 2.66 9.88
C ALA A 131 -10.28 2.07 9.19
N ILE A 132 -10.30 0.77 8.88
CA ILE A 132 -9.23 0.09 8.15
C ILE A 132 -9.20 0.55 6.69
N LEU A 133 -10.34 0.63 6.02
CA LEU A 133 -10.44 1.25 4.69
C LEU A 133 -9.90 2.69 4.70
N ALA A 134 -10.30 3.51 5.68
CA ALA A 134 -9.80 4.87 5.83
C ALA A 134 -8.28 4.93 6.07
N SER A 135 -7.68 3.93 6.73
CA SER A 135 -6.23 3.84 6.89
C SER A 135 -5.50 3.50 5.58
N ILE A 136 -6.10 2.66 4.73
CA ILE A 136 -5.60 2.39 3.38
C ILE A 136 -5.68 3.65 2.54
N GLU A 137 -6.83 4.34 2.59
CA GLU A 137 -7.03 5.62 1.90
C GLU A 137 -6.09 6.71 2.39
N LEU A 138 -5.75 6.76 3.68
CA LEU A 138 -4.76 7.70 4.20
C LEU A 138 -3.38 7.50 3.56
N ILE A 139 -2.97 6.24 3.39
CA ILE A 139 -1.70 5.90 2.73
C ILE A 139 -1.78 6.26 1.25
N LEU A 140 -2.82 5.81 0.53
CA LEU A 140 -2.94 6.06 -0.90
C LEU A 140 -3.09 7.55 -1.24
N SER A 141 -3.88 8.31 -0.47
CA SER A 141 -4.00 9.77 -0.65
C SER A 141 -2.70 10.51 -0.37
N SER A 142 -1.84 10.00 0.53
CA SER A 142 -0.50 10.56 0.71
C SER A 142 0.41 10.34 -0.53
N MET A 143 0.21 9.24 -1.26
CA MET A 143 0.88 9.01 -2.55
C MET A 143 0.39 10.00 -3.62
N ILE A 144 -0.89 10.38 -3.60
CA ILE A 144 -1.44 11.37 -4.55
C ILE A 144 -0.98 12.79 -4.21
N LEU A 145 -0.72 13.08 -2.93
CA LEU A 145 -0.17 14.38 -2.52
C LEU A 145 1.29 14.57 -2.94
N GLY A 146 2.07 13.50 -3.10
CA GLY A 146 3.49 13.58 -3.39
C GLY A 146 4.29 14.14 -2.22
N VAL A 147 4.18 13.50 -1.05
CA VAL A 147 4.81 13.97 0.20
C VAL A 147 6.32 13.66 0.18
N TYR A 148 7.12 14.67 0.54
CA TYR A 148 8.54 14.51 0.77
C TYR A 148 8.77 14.04 2.21
N VAL A 149 9.26 12.81 2.37
CA VAL A 149 9.55 12.22 3.69
C VAL A 149 11.05 12.12 3.86
N SER A 150 11.58 12.69 4.93
CA SER A 150 13.01 12.51 5.22
C SER A 150 13.28 11.05 5.56
N ALA A 151 14.42 10.52 5.09
CA ALA A 151 14.80 9.13 5.34
C ALA A 151 14.75 8.76 6.84
N THR A 152 15.03 9.70 7.73
CA THR A 152 14.94 9.54 9.19
C THR A 152 13.56 9.08 9.67
N TRP A 153 12.47 9.58 9.09
CA TRP A 153 11.11 9.17 9.45
C TRP A 153 10.76 7.79 8.93
N VAL A 154 11.20 7.46 7.71
CA VAL A 154 11.03 6.13 7.11
C VAL A 154 11.71 5.07 7.97
N TYR A 155 12.96 5.33 8.39
CA TYR A 155 13.68 4.46 9.31
C TYR A 155 13.01 4.38 10.69
N GLY A 156 12.48 5.49 11.22
CA GLY A 156 11.72 5.49 12.47
C GLY A 156 10.49 4.58 12.42
N ILE A 157 9.75 4.59 11.31
CA ILE A 157 8.58 3.71 11.10
C ILE A 157 9.02 2.25 10.99
N TYR A 158 10.06 1.94 10.20
CA TYR A 158 10.59 0.57 10.12
C TYR A 158 11.10 0.06 11.48
N LEU A 159 11.77 0.93 12.24
CA LEU A 159 12.27 0.61 13.57
C LEU A 159 11.09 0.34 14.52
N LEU A 160 10.03 1.14 14.49
CA LEU A 160 8.80 0.90 15.26
C LEU A 160 8.10 -0.39 14.82
N LEU A 161 7.95 -0.64 13.52
CA LEU A 161 7.35 -1.87 12.99
C LEU A 161 8.16 -3.13 13.33
N GLY A 162 9.48 -3.03 13.48
CA GLY A 162 10.35 -4.11 13.95
C GLY A 162 10.41 -4.25 15.48
N LEU A 163 10.45 -3.12 16.21
CA LEU A 163 10.52 -3.09 17.68
C LEU A 163 9.21 -3.49 18.33
N ILE A 164 8.05 -3.13 17.78
CA ILE A 164 6.76 -3.42 18.39
C ILE A 164 6.54 -4.94 18.52
N PRO A 165 6.77 -5.77 17.48
CA PRO A 165 6.77 -7.23 17.60
C PRO A 165 7.82 -7.75 18.61
N PHE A 166 9.03 -7.18 18.63
CA PHE A 166 10.11 -7.59 19.53
C PHE A 166 9.80 -7.28 21.02
N VAL A 167 9.29 -6.08 21.30
CA VAL A 167 8.86 -5.65 22.65
C VAL A 167 7.63 -6.43 23.09
N TYR A 168 6.68 -6.70 22.18
CA TYR A 168 5.55 -7.58 22.45
C TYR A 168 6.00 -9.01 22.76
N PHE A 169 6.98 -9.53 22.02
CA PHE A 169 7.60 -10.83 22.29
C PHE A 169 8.26 -10.87 23.68
N LEU A 170 9.10 -9.88 24.01
CA LEU A 170 9.72 -9.74 25.33
C LEU A 170 8.68 -9.63 26.44
N TYR A 171 7.63 -8.83 26.24
CA TYR A 171 6.53 -8.70 27.18
C TYR A 171 5.81 -10.03 27.44
N GLN A 172 5.51 -10.79 26.38
CA GLN A 172 4.87 -12.11 26.51
C GLN A 172 5.80 -13.14 27.18
N TYR A 173 7.10 -13.09 26.87
CA TYR A 173 8.12 -13.94 27.49
C TYR A 173 8.27 -13.69 28.99
N VAL A 174 8.32 -12.41 29.41
CA VAL A 174 8.42 -12.02 30.82
C VAL A 174 7.13 -12.34 31.59
N LYS A 175 5.96 -12.19 30.95
CA LYS A 175 4.64 -12.34 31.62
C LYS A 175 4.17 -13.80 31.73
N LYS A 176 4.69 -14.74 30.94
CA LYS A 176 4.34 -16.17 31.02
C LYS A 176 5.58 -17.03 31.27
N ARG A 177 6.11 -16.96 32.49
CA ARG A 177 7.27 -17.77 32.88
C ARG A 177 6.96 -19.27 33.05
N ASP A 178 5.69 -19.69 33.18
CA ASP A 178 5.41 -21.07 33.60
C ASP A 178 4.48 -21.94 32.73
N ARG A 179 3.83 -21.44 31.68
CA ARG A 179 3.03 -22.32 30.79
C ARG A 179 2.96 -21.79 29.38
N LEU A 180 3.73 -22.41 28.47
CA LEU A 180 3.29 -22.93 27.17
C LEU A 180 4.51 -23.46 26.38
N PRO A 181 4.40 -24.62 25.71
CA PRO A 181 5.40 -25.04 24.73
C PRO A 181 5.26 -24.13 23.51
N LEU A 182 6.26 -23.27 23.29
CA LEU A 182 6.33 -22.33 22.16
C LEU A 182 6.76 -23.09 20.90
N TYR A 183 5.83 -23.79 20.26
CA TYR A 183 5.99 -24.29 18.90
C TYR A 183 4.74 -23.91 18.10
N GLY A 184 4.87 -22.96 17.17
CA GLY A 184 3.76 -22.53 16.34
C GLY A 184 4.21 -21.78 15.08
N ASN A 185 3.54 -22.09 13.97
CA ASN A 185 3.75 -21.65 12.58
C ASN A 185 3.80 -20.12 12.34
N PHE A 186 3.70 -19.31 13.39
CA PHE A 186 3.76 -17.84 13.33
C PHE A 186 5.16 -17.33 12.98
N HIS A 187 6.21 -18.07 13.36
CA HIS A 187 7.61 -17.70 13.08
C HIS A 187 8.00 -17.89 11.61
N LEU A 188 7.51 -18.96 10.97
CA LEU A 188 7.74 -19.21 9.54
C LEU A 188 7.05 -18.14 8.68
N PHE A 189 5.86 -17.69 9.10
CA PHE A 189 5.10 -16.65 8.42
C PHE A 189 5.81 -15.28 8.48
N SER A 190 6.38 -14.91 9.62
CA SER A 190 7.22 -13.71 9.75
C SER A 190 8.51 -13.78 8.94
N VAL A 191 9.12 -14.96 8.80
CA VAL A 191 10.34 -15.17 7.99
C VAL A 191 10.04 -15.07 6.50
N VAL A 192 8.91 -15.61 6.04
CA VAL A 192 8.47 -15.54 4.64
C VAL A 192 8.13 -14.10 4.22
N LEU A 193 7.47 -13.33 5.09
CA LEU A 193 7.21 -11.90 4.86
C LEU A 193 8.49 -11.06 4.78
N SER A 194 9.48 -11.36 5.61
CA SER A 194 10.80 -10.73 5.57
C SER A 194 11.60 -11.11 4.31
N ALA A 195 11.51 -12.35 3.85
CA ALA A 195 12.16 -12.82 2.61
C ALA A 195 11.50 -12.24 1.34
N GLY A 196 10.17 -12.10 1.31
CA GLY A 196 9.45 -11.46 0.20
C GLY A 196 9.77 -9.97 0.04
N SER A 197 10.05 -9.29 1.16
CA SER A 197 10.49 -7.89 1.19
C SER A 197 11.91 -7.70 0.63
N LEU A 198 12.75 -8.75 0.72
CA LEU A 198 14.12 -8.78 0.21
C LEU A 198 14.22 -8.96 -1.32
N LEU A 199 13.31 -9.72 -1.93
CA LEU A 199 13.27 -9.92 -3.38
C LEU A 199 12.87 -8.65 -4.15
N LEU A 200 12.05 -7.80 -3.53
CA LEU A 200 11.61 -6.53 -4.11
C LEU A 200 12.72 -5.46 -4.13
N LEU A 201 13.79 -5.65 -3.34
CA LEU A 201 14.97 -4.78 -3.30
C LEU A 201 16.01 -5.09 -4.40
N PHE A 202 15.96 -6.26 -5.04
CA PHE A 202 16.95 -6.62 -6.07
C PHE A 202 16.64 -6.08 -7.48
N ARG A 203 15.52 -5.38 -7.69
CA ARG A 203 15.08 -4.99 -9.05
C ARG A 203 15.31 -3.52 -9.42
N GLY A 204 16.00 -2.72 -8.61
CA GLY A 204 16.21 -1.29 -8.90
C GLY A 204 17.62 -0.81 -8.57
N GLN A 205 18.60 -1.10 -9.41
CA GLN A 205 19.91 -0.44 -9.36
C GLN A 205 20.18 0.34 -10.65
N SER A 206 20.36 1.65 -10.51
CA SER A 206 21.27 2.43 -11.35
C SER A 206 21.83 3.63 -10.57
N GLY A 207 23.16 3.63 -10.35
CA GLY A 207 24.00 4.75 -9.88
C GLY A 207 24.13 4.86 -8.35
N PHE A 208 25.24 5.26 -7.72
CA PHE A 208 26.64 5.51 -8.10
C PHE A 208 27.44 5.62 -6.77
N LEU A 209 28.76 5.46 -6.85
CA LEU A 209 29.72 5.56 -5.76
C LEU A 209 29.72 6.91 -5.04
N SER A 210 29.71 6.93 -3.70
CA SER A 210 30.46 7.93 -2.93
C SER A 210 30.99 7.37 -1.60
N GLN A 211 32.10 7.96 -1.17
CA GLN A 211 33.10 7.39 -0.27
C GLN A 211 32.66 7.36 1.20
N TRP A 212 32.61 6.16 1.75
CA TRP A 212 32.59 5.90 3.19
C TRP A 212 33.88 6.37 3.86
N SER A 213 33.80 7.16 4.95
CA SER A 213 34.94 7.40 5.85
C SER A 213 34.56 7.19 7.32
N LEU A 214 35.46 6.54 8.06
CA LEU A 214 35.30 6.20 9.50
C LEU A 214 34.98 7.41 10.40
N ASN A 215 35.32 8.63 9.96
CA ASN A 215 35.11 9.84 10.74
C ASN A 215 33.63 10.27 10.84
N HIS A 216 32.77 9.85 9.90
CA HIS A 216 31.34 10.18 9.97
C HIS A 216 30.55 9.30 10.95
N LEU A 217 31.11 8.13 11.33
CA LEU A 217 30.47 7.15 12.19
C LEU A 217 30.20 7.64 13.63
N PHE A 218 30.81 8.74 14.06
CA PHE A 218 30.66 9.26 15.44
C PHE A 218 30.10 10.68 15.52
N SER A 219 29.69 11.26 14.38
CA SER A 219 29.35 12.69 14.29
C SER A 219 27.85 13.00 14.38
N SER A 220 26.97 12.00 14.38
CA SER A 220 25.51 12.23 14.34
C SER A 220 24.75 11.45 15.43
N PHE A 221 23.60 11.97 15.86
CA PHE A 221 22.70 11.26 16.79
C PHE A 221 22.30 9.88 16.24
N SER A 222 22.11 9.78 14.92
CA SER A 222 21.90 8.53 14.18
C SER A 222 23.05 7.53 14.34
N SER A 223 24.29 8.01 14.40
CA SER A 223 25.46 7.15 14.50
C SER A 223 25.75 6.69 15.94
N LEU A 224 25.38 7.50 16.94
CA LEU A 224 25.33 7.10 18.36
C LEU A 224 24.24 6.06 18.64
N ALA A 225 23.03 6.26 18.10
CA ALA A 225 21.93 5.29 18.23
C ALA A 225 22.26 3.95 17.56
N PHE A 226 22.98 4.00 16.43
CA PHE A 226 23.52 2.83 15.74
C PHE A 226 24.59 2.11 16.58
N GLY A 227 25.55 2.84 17.16
CA GLY A 227 26.56 2.26 18.05
C GLY A 227 25.93 1.55 19.26
N LEU A 228 24.88 2.12 19.83
CA LEU A 228 24.11 1.51 20.92
C LEU A 228 23.38 0.24 20.47
N PHE A 229 22.76 0.25 19.29
CA PHE A 229 22.06 -0.91 18.74
C PHE A 229 23.00 -2.08 18.40
N VAL A 230 24.16 -1.80 17.79
CA VAL A 230 25.20 -2.79 17.51
C VAL A 230 25.73 -3.38 18.83
N LEU A 231 26.01 -2.52 19.82
CA LEU A 231 26.44 -2.97 21.15
C LEU A 231 25.41 -3.90 21.80
N LEU A 232 24.13 -3.52 21.79
CA LEU A 232 23.05 -4.35 22.35
C LEU A 232 22.88 -5.68 21.61
N THR A 233 23.08 -5.68 20.30
CA THR A 233 23.01 -6.90 19.46
C THR A 233 24.22 -7.82 19.71
N LEU A 234 25.42 -7.26 19.86
CA LEU A 234 26.63 -8.01 20.22
C LEU A 234 26.54 -8.55 21.65
N LEU A 235 25.98 -7.78 22.59
CA LEU A 235 25.71 -8.23 23.95
C LEU A 235 24.68 -9.36 23.96
N TYR A 236 23.64 -9.28 23.12
CA TYR A 236 22.65 -10.36 22.96
C TYR A 236 23.27 -11.62 22.36
N ALA A 237 24.07 -11.48 21.31
CA ALA A 237 24.80 -12.60 20.70
C ALA A 237 25.82 -13.22 21.69
N GLY A 238 26.56 -12.40 22.42
CA GLY A 238 27.50 -12.84 23.46
C GLY A 238 26.80 -13.54 24.63
N TYR A 239 25.66 -13.01 25.08
CA TYR A 239 24.81 -13.66 26.08
C TYR A 239 24.28 -15.01 25.59
N TYR A 240 23.85 -15.10 24.33
CA TYR A 240 23.37 -16.33 23.73
C TYR A 240 24.48 -17.38 23.59
N LEU A 241 25.69 -16.97 23.19
CA LEU A 241 26.87 -17.84 23.16
C LEU A 241 27.30 -18.30 24.56
N TYR A 242 27.25 -17.42 25.56
CA TYR A 242 27.50 -17.77 26.96
C TYR A 242 26.46 -18.76 27.50
N TYR A 243 25.18 -18.55 27.18
CA TYR A 243 24.10 -19.45 27.53
C TYR A 243 24.25 -20.83 26.86
N LEU A 244 24.65 -20.87 25.59
CA LEU A 244 25.01 -22.11 24.88
C LEU A 244 26.19 -22.83 25.54
N TYR A 245 27.19 -22.10 26.04
CA TYR A 245 28.34 -22.66 26.76
C TYR A 245 27.95 -23.24 28.13
N GLU A 246 27.13 -22.52 28.92
CA GLU A 246 26.64 -23.02 30.22
C GLU A 246 25.67 -24.20 30.09
N SER A 247 24.84 -24.20 29.04
CA SER A 247 23.81 -25.23 28.80
C SER A 247 24.34 -26.57 28.29
N GLY A 248 25.67 -26.77 28.28
CA GLY A 248 26.42 -27.95 27.83
C GLY A 248 26.12 -29.28 28.54
N LYS A 249 24.92 -29.49 29.08
CA LYS A 249 24.47 -30.75 29.68
C LYS A 249 23.05 -31.21 29.29
N ARG A 250 22.35 -30.57 28.36
CA ARG A 250 21.11 -31.15 27.81
C ARG A 250 21.07 -31.08 26.29
N THR A 251 21.42 -32.23 25.72
CA THR A 251 21.18 -32.64 24.34
C THR A 251 19.72 -32.46 23.96
N GLU A 252 19.45 -31.60 22.98
CA GLU A 252 18.50 -31.82 21.91
C GLU A 252 18.86 -30.87 20.76
N ALA A 253 18.83 -31.38 19.53
CA ALA A 253 19.45 -30.80 18.35
C ALA A 253 18.93 -29.38 18.06
N TYR A 254 19.85 -28.41 17.89
CA TYR A 254 19.53 -27.08 17.40
C TYR A 254 19.85 -26.96 15.90
N PRO A 255 18.99 -26.32 15.09
CA PRO A 255 19.16 -26.28 13.65
C PRO A 255 20.15 -25.17 13.27
N PHE A 256 21.15 -25.55 12.49
CA PHE A 256 22.07 -24.69 11.74
C PHE A 256 21.40 -23.46 11.05
N GLY A 257 20.09 -23.51 10.81
CA GLY A 257 19.27 -22.42 10.30
C GLY A 257 19.15 -21.19 11.21
N ASP A 258 19.19 -21.33 12.53
CA ASP A 258 19.04 -20.18 13.45
C ASP A 258 20.32 -19.33 13.52
N LEU A 259 21.48 -20.01 13.43
CA LEU A 259 22.79 -19.36 13.29
C LEU A 259 22.91 -18.64 11.94
N LEU A 260 22.45 -19.28 10.85
CA LEU A 260 22.40 -18.67 9.52
C LEU A 260 21.42 -17.49 9.46
N ALA A 261 20.28 -17.57 10.15
CA ALA A 261 19.34 -16.46 10.27
C ALA A 261 19.95 -15.28 11.05
N GLY A 262 20.67 -15.56 12.15
CA GLY A 262 21.40 -14.53 12.90
C GLY A 262 22.50 -13.85 12.08
N LEU A 263 23.27 -14.63 11.32
CA LEU A 263 24.31 -14.11 10.42
C LEU A 263 23.72 -13.36 9.21
N ALA A 264 22.59 -13.80 8.67
CA ALA A 264 21.87 -13.10 7.62
C ALA A 264 21.31 -11.77 8.14
N VAL A 265 20.76 -11.72 9.36
CA VAL A 265 20.31 -10.47 10.00
C VAL A 265 21.48 -9.50 10.21
N LEU A 266 22.66 -10.00 10.60
CA LEU A 266 23.88 -9.19 10.74
C LEU A 266 24.39 -8.67 9.38
N ALA A 267 24.35 -9.49 8.33
CA ALA A 267 24.69 -9.06 6.96
C ALA A 267 23.68 -8.04 6.41
N LEU A 268 22.39 -8.21 6.70
CA LEU A 268 21.31 -7.29 6.32
C LEU A 268 21.42 -5.94 7.04
N ALA A 269 21.77 -5.94 8.32
CA ALA A 269 22.03 -4.73 9.09
C ALA A 269 23.26 -3.95 8.56
N ALA A 270 24.28 -4.67 8.07
CA ALA A 270 25.45 -4.07 7.43
C ALA A 270 25.12 -3.45 6.05
N VAL A 271 24.20 -4.05 5.29
CA VAL A 271 23.77 -3.54 3.96
C VAL A 271 22.84 -2.31 4.09
N GLY A 272 21.99 -2.24 5.11
CA GLY A 272 21.14 -1.08 5.38
C GLY A 272 21.91 0.20 5.72
N PHE A 273 23.20 0.08 6.07
CA PHE A 273 24.08 1.20 6.39
C PHE A 273 24.87 1.74 5.18
N ALA A 274 24.72 1.13 3.99
CA ALA A 274 25.43 1.57 2.80
C ALA A 274 24.78 2.75 2.05
N PHE A 275 23.58 3.22 2.46
CA PHE A 275 22.82 4.23 1.72
C PHE A 275 22.50 5.47 2.58
N GLU A 276 23.27 6.53 2.35
CA GLU A 276 23.12 7.85 2.98
C GLU A 276 22.10 8.75 2.25
N THR A 277 21.37 9.53 3.04
CA THR A 277 20.86 10.90 2.75
C THR A 277 20.13 11.17 1.43
N GLU A 278 18.88 10.72 1.30
CA GLU A 278 17.94 11.42 0.40
C GLU A 278 16.59 11.68 1.08
N VAL A 279 15.96 12.80 0.73
CA VAL A 279 14.55 13.05 1.00
C VAL A 279 13.79 12.21 -0.02
N TRP A 280 13.03 11.22 0.44
CA TRP A 280 12.28 10.35 -0.45
C TRP A 280 10.98 11.06 -0.85
N LYS A 281 10.81 11.32 -2.15
CA LYS A 281 9.52 11.72 -2.68
C LYS A 281 8.63 10.47 -2.73
N ILE A 282 7.59 10.44 -1.90
CA ILE A 282 6.65 9.34 -1.84
C ILE A 282 5.40 9.74 -2.64
N GLY A 283 5.21 9.05 -3.76
CA GLY A 283 4.15 9.35 -4.72
C GLY A 283 4.36 10.68 -5.46
N SER A 284 3.34 11.15 -6.16
CA SER A 284 3.39 12.33 -7.00
C SER A 284 1.98 12.88 -7.22
N SER A 285 1.86 14.21 -7.33
CA SER A 285 0.59 14.86 -7.64
C SER A 285 0.39 14.92 -9.16
N PRO A 286 -0.80 14.55 -9.67
CA PRO A 286 -1.09 14.66 -11.11
C PRO A 286 -1.25 16.12 -11.55
N PHE A 287 -1.26 17.07 -10.61
CA PHE A 287 -1.42 18.51 -10.87
C PHE A 287 -0.10 19.28 -10.92
N ILE A 288 1.03 18.58 -10.86
CA ILE A 288 2.36 19.20 -11.00
C ILE A 288 2.49 19.83 -12.39
N LEU A 289 2.97 21.07 -12.44
CA LEU A 289 3.20 21.79 -13.70
C LEU A 289 4.42 21.20 -14.43
N LEU A 290 4.32 21.09 -15.75
CA LEU A 290 5.39 20.61 -16.62
C LEU A 290 6.69 21.40 -16.40
N LYS A 291 6.58 22.74 -16.27
CA LYS A 291 7.71 23.63 -15.99
C LYS A 291 8.39 23.36 -14.64
N SER A 292 7.66 22.84 -13.66
CA SER A 292 8.24 22.51 -12.36
C SER A 292 8.98 21.17 -12.37
N VAL A 293 8.55 20.22 -13.21
CA VAL A 293 9.29 18.97 -13.44
C VAL A 293 10.56 19.23 -14.24
N PHE A 294 10.47 20.05 -15.29
CA PHE A 294 11.58 20.36 -16.18
C PHE A 294 12.16 21.76 -15.93
N ALA A 295 12.33 22.14 -14.67
CA ALA A 295 12.76 23.49 -14.27
C ALA A 295 14.11 23.92 -14.88
N ASN A 296 14.99 22.97 -15.15
CA ASN A 296 16.32 23.21 -15.73
C ASN A 296 16.34 23.17 -17.27
N ASN A 297 15.19 23.05 -17.94
CA ASN A 297 15.14 23.04 -19.39
C ASN A 297 15.31 24.48 -19.94
N PRO A 298 16.27 24.74 -20.86
CA PRO A 298 16.53 26.08 -21.39
C PRO A 298 15.32 26.79 -22.02
N ILE A 299 14.30 26.02 -22.43
CA ILE A 299 13.07 26.60 -22.97
C ILE A 299 12.34 27.49 -21.95
N TYR A 300 12.41 27.16 -20.66
CA TYR A 300 11.75 27.95 -19.61
C TYR A 300 12.58 29.17 -19.17
N GLU A 301 13.88 29.19 -19.45
CA GLU A 301 14.71 30.39 -19.27
C GLU A 301 14.38 31.45 -20.33
N THR A 302 14.12 31.00 -21.56
CA THR A 302 13.81 31.89 -22.70
C THR A 302 12.32 32.21 -22.84
N GLN A 303 11.44 31.27 -22.47
CA GLN A 303 9.99 31.39 -22.51
C GLN A 303 9.36 30.84 -21.20
N PRO A 304 9.29 31.66 -20.14
CA PRO A 304 8.83 31.22 -18.82
C PRO A 304 7.40 30.63 -18.77
N ASP A 305 6.55 31.06 -19.71
CA ASP A 305 5.16 30.62 -19.85
C ASP A 305 4.94 29.65 -21.02
N PHE A 306 6.01 28.99 -21.48
CA PHE A 306 5.92 27.99 -22.55
C PHE A 306 4.99 26.83 -22.17
N VAL A 307 4.03 26.53 -23.06
CA VAL A 307 3.15 25.37 -22.98
C VAL A 307 3.23 24.62 -24.31
N PRO A 308 3.52 23.31 -24.32
CA PRO A 308 3.51 22.52 -25.55
C PRO A 308 2.15 22.57 -26.25
N SER A 309 2.16 22.58 -27.59
CA SER A 309 0.93 22.53 -28.39
C SER A 309 0.33 21.13 -28.50
N ASN A 310 1.11 20.09 -28.17
CA ASN A 310 0.70 18.70 -28.14
C ASN A 310 1.40 17.97 -26.98
N GLY A 311 0.81 16.87 -26.52
CA GLY A 311 1.43 15.97 -25.54
C GLY A 311 2.04 14.72 -26.19
N SER A 312 2.76 13.95 -25.38
CA SER A 312 3.43 12.70 -25.75
C SER A 312 2.44 11.63 -26.22
N GLY A 313 1.21 11.68 -25.73
CA GLY A 313 0.13 10.76 -26.09
C GLY A 313 0.12 9.47 -25.25
N LEU A 314 -1.05 8.84 -25.21
CA LEU A 314 -1.29 7.58 -24.51
C LEU A 314 -0.44 6.47 -25.15
N ASN A 315 0.16 5.60 -24.33
CA ASN A 315 0.86 4.42 -24.81
C ASN A 315 -0.01 3.65 -25.83
N PRO A 316 0.51 3.36 -27.05
CA PRO A 316 -0.25 2.67 -28.09
C PRO A 316 -0.88 1.35 -27.64
N LEU A 317 -0.27 0.63 -26.70
CA LEU A 317 -0.81 -0.63 -26.15
C LEU A 317 -2.12 -0.43 -25.37
N LEU A 318 -2.35 0.78 -24.85
CA LEU A 318 -3.54 1.16 -24.10
C LEU A 318 -4.66 1.70 -24.99
N GLN A 319 -4.38 1.90 -26.29
CA GLN A 319 -5.36 2.28 -27.30
C GLN A 319 -6.10 1.04 -27.83
N ASN A 320 -6.68 0.27 -26.91
CA ASN A 320 -7.51 -0.90 -27.18
C ASN A 320 -8.75 -0.85 -26.28
N TYR A 321 -9.91 -1.26 -26.80
CA TYR A 321 -11.16 -1.27 -26.03
C TYR A 321 -11.05 -2.08 -24.73
N TRP A 322 -10.34 -3.22 -24.74
CA TRP A 322 -10.09 -3.99 -23.54
C TRP A 322 -9.36 -3.19 -22.47
N MET A 323 -8.37 -2.35 -22.83
CA MET A 323 -7.67 -1.50 -21.87
C MET A 323 -8.53 -0.36 -21.31
N VAL A 324 -9.68 -0.06 -21.92
CA VAL A 324 -10.68 0.87 -21.37
C VAL A 324 -11.47 0.23 -20.21
N ILE A 325 -11.73 -1.09 -20.29
CA ILE A 325 -12.68 -1.76 -19.39
C ILE A 325 -12.03 -2.76 -18.43
N HIS A 326 -10.94 -3.40 -18.81
CA HIS A 326 -10.23 -4.40 -18.01
C HIS A 326 -9.60 -3.78 -16.75
N PRO A 327 -8.77 -2.70 -16.83
CA PRO A 327 -8.12 -2.15 -15.65
C PRO A 327 -9.11 -1.66 -14.57
N PRO A 328 -10.19 -0.91 -14.89
CA PRO A 328 -11.19 -0.56 -13.88
C PRO A 328 -11.86 -1.78 -13.25
N THR A 329 -12.09 -2.84 -14.02
CA THR A 329 -12.71 -4.08 -13.53
C THR A 329 -11.79 -4.83 -12.58
N ILE A 330 -10.53 -5.07 -12.96
CA ILE A 330 -9.60 -5.81 -12.11
C ILE A 330 -9.26 -5.01 -10.84
N PHE A 331 -9.12 -3.67 -10.93
CA PHE A 331 -8.92 -2.80 -9.77
C PHE A 331 -10.12 -2.82 -8.82
N LEU A 332 -11.36 -2.85 -9.32
CA LEU A 332 -12.54 -3.03 -8.45
C LEU A 332 -12.46 -4.34 -7.66
N GLY A 333 -12.10 -5.44 -8.33
CA GLY A 333 -11.98 -6.75 -7.70
C GLY A 333 -10.93 -6.76 -6.60
N PHE A 334 -9.77 -6.17 -6.90
CA PHE A 334 -8.71 -5.98 -5.92
C PHE A 334 -9.10 -5.06 -4.77
N ALA A 335 -9.64 -3.88 -5.05
CA ALA A 335 -10.09 -2.93 -4.04
C ALA A 335 -11.13 -3.54 -3.10
N ALA A 336 -12.02 -4.40 -3.63
CA ALA A 336 -12.99 -5.11 -2.82
C ALA A 336 -12.36 -6.05 -1.79
N THR A 337 -11.13 -6.54 -2.00
CA THR A 337 -10.42 -7.40 -1.02
C THR A 337 -10.05 -6.66 0.27
N ALA A 338 -10.03 -5.32 0.25
CA ALA A 338 -9.84 -4.51 1.45
C ALA A 338 -10.95 -4.72 2.49
N ILE A 339 -12.17 -5.09 2.06
CA ILE A 339 -13.30 -5.32 2.97
C ILE A 339 -13.15 -6.62 3.77
N PRO A 340 -12.93 -7.81 3.17
CA PRO A 340 -12.66 -9.02 3.95
C PRO A 340 -11.38 -8.90 4.77
N PHE A 341 -10.34 -8.20 4.29
CA PHE A 341 -9.19 -7.83 5.12
C PHE A 341 -9.60 -6.99 6.34
N GLY A 342 -10.45 -5.99 6.13
CA GLY A 342 -11.04 -5.18 7.18
C GLY A 342 -11.77 -6.02 8.24
N TYR A 343 -12.54 -7.02 7.80
CA TYR A 343 -13.22 -7.96 8.69
C TYR A 343 -12.24 -8.80 9.51
N VAL A 344 -11.18 -9.33 8.91
CA VAL A 344 -10.14 -10.10 9.61
C VAL A 344 -9.51 -9.25 10.72
N MET A 345 -9.06 -8.05 10.36
CA MET A 345 -8.40 -7.13 11.28
C MET A 345 -9.35 -6.67 12.40
N ALA A 346 -10.61 -6.37 12.08
CA ALA A 346 -11.63 -6.09 13.08
C ALA A 346 -11.87 -7.30 14.01
N GLY A 347 -11.85 -8.52 13.46
CA GLY A 347 -11.90 -9.78 14.21
C GLY A 347 -10.76 -9.91 15.22
N LEU A 348 -9.53 -9.61 14.79
CA LEU A 348 -8.35 -9.62 15.64
C LEU A 348 -8.43 -8.57 16.76
N ILE A 349 -8.80 -7.33 16.41
CA ILE A 349 -8.92 -6.21 17.37
C ILE A 349 -10.00 -6.50 18.43
N LYS A 350 -11.14 -7.08 18.02
CA LYS A 350 -12.24 -7.44 18.92
C LYS A 350 -12.03 -8.77 19.67
N GLY A 351 -10.96 -9.51 19.40
CA GLY A 351 -10.76 -10.87 19.93
C GLY A 351 -11.78 -11.91 19.41
N LYS A 352 -12.50 -11.59 18.32
CA LYS A 352 -13.54 -12.41 17.70
C LYS A 352 -12.98 -13.13 16.47
N TYR A 353 -12.04 -14.04 16.70
CA TYR A 353 -11.18 -14.66 15.67
C TYR A 353 -11.90 -15.43 14.54
N THR A 354 -13.16 -15.80 14.72
CA THR A 354 -13.92 -16.59 13.73
C THR A 354 -15.24 -15.96 13.30
N GLN A 355 -15.76 -14.99 14.06
CA GLN A 355 -17.06 -14.39 13.79
C GLN A 355 -17.04 -13.49 12.55
N TRP A 356 -15.86 -12.98 12.17
CA TRP A 356 -15.65 -12.17 10.97
C TRP A 356 -15.84 -12.96 9.67
N ILE A 357 -15.73 -14.30 9.70
CA ILE A 357 -15.76 -15.15 8.51
C ILE A 357 -17.12 -15.05 7.79
N LYS A 358 -18.23 -15.17 8.53
CA LYS A 358 -19.57 -15.14 7.94
C LYS A 358 -19.88 -13.81 7.22
N PRO A 359 -19.66 -12.63 7.82
CA PRO A 359 -19.91 -11.36 7.14
C PRO A 359 -18.89 -11.04 6.04
N ALA A 360 -17.67 -11.60 6.07
CA ALA A 360 -16.68 -11.42 5.02
C ALA A 360 -16.98 -12.23 3.74
N LEU A 361 -17.64 -13.39 3.85
CA LEU A 361 -17.93 -14.30 2.71
C LEU A 361 -18.49 -13.63 1.43
N PRO A 362 -19.58 -12.83 1.49
CA PRO A 362 -20.12 -12.22 0.28
C PRO A 362 -19.12 -11.26 -0.39
N TRP A 363 -18.33 -10.54 0.39
CA TRP A 363 -17.28 -9.65 -0.13
C TRP A 363 -16.10 -10.44 -0.70
N THR A 364 -15.63 -11.49 -0.02
CA THR A 364 -14.60 -12.39 -0.54
C THR A 364 -15.03 -13.00 -1.89
N THR A 365 -16.29 -13.46 -1.98
CA THR A 365 -16.83 -14.05 -3.21
C THR A 365 -16.91 -13.02 -4.33
N PHE A 366 -17.44 -11.83 -4.02
CA PHE A 366 -17.49 -10.71 -4.96
C PHE A 366 -16.10 -10.34 -5.51
N SER A 367 -15.10 -10.16 -4.63
CA SER A 367 -13.73 -9.87 -5.05
C SER A 367 -13.16 -10.91 -6.00
N ILE A 368 -13.29 -12.21 -5.66
CA ILE A 368 -12.75 -13.31 -6.47
C ILE A 368 -13.42 -13.36 -7.84
N MET A 369 -14.75 -13.18 -7.89
CA MET A 369 -15.48 -13.18 -9.16
C MET A 369 -15.03 -12.02 -10.05
N ILE A 370 -14.90 -10.81 -9.51
CA ILE A 370 -14.51 -9.63 -10.28
C ILE A 370 -13.04 -9.70 -10.72
N ILE A 371 -12.11 -10.15 -9.86
CA ILE A 371 -10.72 -10.38 -10.26
C ILE A 371 -10.67 -11.45 -11.36
N GLY A 372 -11.47 -12.52 -11.25
CA GLY A 372 -11.55 -13.56 -12.28
C GLY A 372 -12.04 -13.03 -13.63
N VAL A 373 -13.06 -12.16 -13.63
CA VAL A 373 -13.52 -11.46 -14.85
C VAL A 373 -12.40 -10.56 -15.40
N GLY A 374 -11.72 -9.81 -14.54
CA GLY A 374 -10.56 -8.99 -14.89
C GLY A 374 -9.49 -9.80 -15.61
N LEU A 375 -9.05 -10.92 -15.03
CA LEU A 375 -8.05 -11.83 -15.61
C LEU A 375 -8.46 -12.37 -16.99
N ILE A 376 -9.74 -12.73 -17.18
CA ILE A 376 -10.23 -13.17 -18.49
C ILE A 376 -10.12 -12.04 -19.51
N MET A 377 -10.56 -10.83 -19.15
CA MET A 377 -10.50 -9.66 -20.03
C MET A 377 -9.05 -9.26 -20.36
N GLY A 378 -8.14 -9.33 -19.39
CA GLY A 378 -6.72 -9.05 -19.56
C GLY A 378 -6.05 -10.09 -20.46
N GLY A 379 -6.42 -11.36 -20.32
CA GLY A 379 -6.00 -12.44 -21.22
C GLY A 379 -6.44 -12.20 -22.67
N TYR A 380 -7.69 -11.77 -22.91
CA TYR A 380 -8.16 -11.41 -24.24
C TYR A 380 -7.41 -10.21 -24.83
N TRP A 381 -7.19 -9.15 -24.04
CA TRP A 381 -6.38 -8.02 -24.47
C TRP A 381 -4.97 -8.43 -24.90
N ALA A 382 -4.30 -9.22 -24.05
CA ALA A 382 -2.94 -9.68 -24.29
C ALA A 382 -2.86 -10.54 -25.56
N TYR A 383 -3.87 -11.37 -25.81
CA TYR A 383 -3.98 -12.16 -27.04
C TYR A 383 -4.08 -11.26 -28.28
N GLU A 384 -4.96 -10.24 -28.26
CA GLU A 384 -5.18 -9.35 -29.40
C GLU A 384 -4.03 -8.37 -29.66
N THR A 385 -3.42 -7.83 -28.60
CA THR A 385 -2.50 -6.70 -28.69
C THR A 385 -1.03 -7.13 -28.66
N LEU A 386 -0.70 -8.14 -27.86
CA LEU A 386 0.68 -8.60 -27.69
C LEU A 386 1.03 -9.77 -28.62
N ASN A 387 0.06 -10.28 -29.40
CA ASN A 387 0.24 -11.37 -30.37
C ASN A 387 0.97 -12.58 -29.78
N PHE A 388 0.64 -12.92 -28.54
CA PHE A 388 1.30 -13.92 -27.70
C PHE A 388 1.13 -15.38 -28.19
N GLY A 389 1.00 -15.64 -29.50
CA GLY A 389 0.99 -16.99 -30.09
C GLY A 389 -0.10 -17.94 -29.58
N GLY A 390 -1.10 -17.43 -28.85
CA GLY A 390 -2.12 -18.21 -28.15
C GLY A 390 -2.59 -17.55 -26.85
N TYR A 391 -3.64 -18.09 -26.24
CA TYR A 391 -4.27 -17.57 -25.00
C TYR A 391 -3.35 -17.62 -23.76
N TRP A 392 -2.14 -18.20 -23.85
CA TRP A 392 -1.25 -18.52 -22.72
C TRP A 392 0.23 -18.16 -22.94
N ASN A 393 0.63 -17.22 -23.80
CA ASN A 393 1.88 -16.50 -23.50
C ASN A 393 1.48 -15.25 -22.69
N TRP A 394 2.05 -15.13 -21.49
CA TRP A 394 1.45 -14.35 -20.40
C TRP A 394 2.10 -12.98 -20.23
N ASP A 395 1.28 -11.96 -19.99
CA ASP A 395 1.69 -10.65 -19.49
C ASP A 395 2.09 -10.70 -17.99
N PRO A 396 3.23 -10.10 -17.57
CA PRO A 396 3.66 -10.06 -16.17
C PRO A 396 2.69 -9.43 -15.18
N VAL A 397 1.85 -8.47 -15.59
CA VAL A 397 0.87 -7.82 -14.70
C VAL A 397 -0.28 -8.78 -14.43
N GLU A 398 -0.76 -9.47 -15.46
CA GLU A 398 -1.78 -10.52 -15.32
C GLU A 398 -1.27 -11.73 -14.52
N ASN A 399 -0.01 -12.14 -14.72
CA ASN A 399 0.65 -13.15 -13.88
C ASN A 399 0.64 -12.78 -12.40
N SER A 400 0.98 -11.52 -12.11
CA SER A 400 0.99 -10.99 -10.74
C SER A 400 -0.42 -10.97 -10.15
N SER A 401 -1.44 -10.78 -10.98
CA SER A 401 -2.85 -10.75 -10.58
C SER A 401 -3.48 -12.14 -10.37
N LEU A 402 -2.92 -13.19 -10.98
CA LEU A 402 -3.35 -14.56 -10.74
C LEU A 402 -3.08 -15.03 -9.30
N VAL A 403 -1.94 -14.66 -8.73
CA VAL A 403 -1.55 -15.05 -7.36
C VAL A 403 -2.61 -14.65 -6.32
N PRO A 404 -3.02 -13.37 -6.21
CA PRO A 404 -4.06 -12.95 -5.26
C PRO A 404 -5.42 -13.59 -5.57
N TRP A 405 -5.73 -13.88 -6.84
CA TRP A 405 -6.94 -14.65 -7.18
C TRP A 405 -6.90 -16.08 -6.63
N LEU A 406 -5.80 -16.81 -6.84
CA LEU A 406 -5.62 -18.17 -6.31
C LEU A 406 -5.65 -18.19 -4.77
N CYS A 407 -4.97 -17.23 -4.13
CA CYS A 407 -5.02 -17.05 -2.69
C CYS A 407 -6.45 -16.75 -2.20
N GLY A 408 -7.19 -15.92 -2.93
CA GLY A 408 -8.59 -15.63 -2.66
C GLY A 408 -9.47 -16.87 -2.76
N VAL A 409 -9.35 -17.66 -3.84
CA VAL A 409 -10.07 -18.92 -4.01
C VAL A 409 -9.76 -19.89 -2.87
N ALA A 410 -8.49 -20.06 -2.50
CA ALA A 410 -8.08 -20.90 -1.37
C ALA A 410 -8.68 -20.39 -0.04
N ALA A 411 -8.67 -19.09 0.20
CA ALA A 411 -9.27 -18.47 1.38
C ALA A 411 -10.78 -18.70 1.42
N LEU A 412 -11.49 -18.53 0.30
CA LEU A 412 -12.93 -18.80 0.21
C LEU A 412 -13.24 -20.27 0.55
N HIS A 413 -12.47 -21.22 0.00
CA HIS A 413 -12.61 -22.64 0.33
C HIS A 413 -12.42 -22.90 1.83
N ALA A 414 -11.39 -22.31 2.44
CA ALA A 414 -11.14 -22.43 3.87
C ALA A 414 -12.31 -21.86 4.71
N MET A 415 -12.84 -20.68 4.32
CA MET A 415 -13.98 -20.06 4.98
C MET A 415 -15.25 -20.94 4.88
N LEU A 416 -15.51 -21.56 3.73
CA LEU A 416 -16.65 -22.45 3.52
C LEU A 416 -16.54 -23.75 4.31
N ILE A 417 -15.35 -24.35 4.36
CA ILE A 417 -15.08 -25.55 5.18
C ILE A 417 -15.34 -25.23 6.67
N TYR A 418 -14.86 -24.08 7.15
CA TYR A 418 -15.10 -23.63 8.52
C TYR A 418 -16.61 -23.47 8.81
N GLN A 419 -17.37 -22.84 7.92
CA GLN A 419 -18.82 -22.69 8.09
C GLN A 419 -19.56 -24.04 8.14
N ARG A 420 -19.18 -25.00 7.29
CA ARG A 420 -19.79 -26.34 7.27
C ARG A 420 -19.48 -27.16 8.52
N LYS A 421 -18.27 -27.05 9.08
CA LYS A 421 -17.83 -27.83 10.25
C LYS A 421 -18.29 -27.24 11.58
N LYS A 422 -18.88 -26.05 11.60
CA LYS A 422 -19.34 -25.42 12.83
C LYS A 422 -20.46 -26.27 13.43
N PRO A 423 -20.30 -26.86 14.64
CA PRO A 423 -21.35 -27.67 15.23
C PRO A 423 -22.59 -26.78 15.41
N THR A 424 -23.71 -27.20 14.83
CA THR A 424 -25.01 -26.63 15.15
C THR A 424 -25.24 -26.87 16.64
N SER A 425 -25.23 -25.80 17.42
CA SER A 425 -25.68 -25.83 18.81
C SER A 425 -27.16 -26.21 18.78
N THR A 426 -27.44 -27.50 18.95
CA THR A 426 -28.77 -28.06 19.25
C THR A 426 -29.22 -27.64 20.63
#